data_AF-A0A2V9DIL2-F1
#
_entry.id   AF-A0A2V9DIL2-F1
#
_cell.length_a   1.000
_cell.length_b   1.000
_cell.length_c   1.000
_cell.angle_alpha   90.00
_cell.angle_beta   90.00
_cell.angle_gamma   90.00
#
_symmetry.space_group_name_H-M   'P 1'
#
loop_
_entity.id
_entity.type
_entity.pdbx_description
1 polymer ?
#
loop_
_entity_poly.entity_id
_entity_poly.type
_entity_poly.pdbx_seq_one_letter_code
_entity_poly.pdbx_strand_id
1 'polypeptide(L)'
;MPGNTLLVAIETNSDIPVSSVTDTQGNTYVMDAGFVAAPNRLNVWRASNIIGGAAPVVTITFVAKEEATAVVAEYSGLLNVAPLDQTASNNQFNATSYTSGNTPPTTQATELVFGVHVNRTGLGTWTPAAGFTTVQERDNVTSKHQLQVQDRIVTATGAQASTGTHSTPVTITSLVVTYK
;
A
#
# COMPACT_ATOMS: atom_id res chain seq x y z
N MET A 1 18.84 -11.15 14.80
CA MET A 1 18.14 -10.87 13.54
C MET A 1 16.98 -9.95 13.87
N PRO A 2 16.79 -8.81 13.19
CA PRO A 2 15.54 -8.06 13.27
C PRO A 2 14.37 -9.00 12.94
N GLY A 3 13.26 -8.91 13.67
CA GLY A 3 12.03 -9.61 13.28
C GLY A 3 11.43 -9.01 12.01
N ASN A 4 10.53 -9.74 11.36
CA ASN A 4 9.89 -9.28 10.13
C ASN A 4 8.90 -8.14 10.39
N THR A 5 8.49 -7.45 9.33
CA THR A 5 7.50 -6.38 9.34
C THR A 5 6.30 -6.79 8.48
N LEU A 6 5.09 -6.61 9.00
CA LEU A 6 3.86 -6.70 8.21
C LEU A 6 3.47 -5.31 7.72
N LEU A 7 3.19 -5.21 6.43
CA LEU A 7 2.58 -4.05 5.78
C LEU A 7 1.17 -4.43 5.33
N VAL A 8 0.18 -3.61 5.67
CA VAL A 8 -1.22 -3.82 5.33
C VAL A 8 -1.69 -2.66 4.48
N ALA A 9 -1.85 -2.89 3.18
CA ALA A 9 -2.47 -1.97 2.25
C ALA A 9 -3.98 -2.17 2.29
N ILE A 10 -4.73 -1.10 2.52
CA ILE A 10 -6.20 -1.14 2.65
C ILE A 10 -6.80 -0.09 1.74
N GLU A 11 -7.77 -0.52 0.95
CA GLU A 11 -8.68 0.33 0.20
C GLU A 11 -10.09 0.24 0.78
N THR A 12 -10.77 1.38 0.81
CA THR A 12 -12.17 1.52 1.23
C THR A 12 -12.97 2.16 0.10
N ASN A 13 -14.08 1.52 -0.25
CA ASN A 13 -14.99 1.90 -1.33
C ASN A 13 -15.73 3.23 -1.06
N SER A 14 -16.07 3.51 0.20
CA SER A 14 -16.95 4.61 0.61
C SER A 14 -16.28 5.61 1.57
N ASP A 15 -14.94 5.65 1.57
CA ASP A 15 -14.14 6.56 2.41
C ASP A 15 -14.42 6.40 3.92
N ILE A 16 -14.82 5.19 4.34
CA ILE A 16 -15.00 4.87 5.75
C ILE A 16 -13.62 4.67 6.40
N PRO A 17 -13.26 5.44 7.44
CA PRO A 17 -11.99 5.27 8.13
C PRO A 17 -11.79 3.87 8.72
N VAL A 18 -10.56 3.37 8.61
CA VAL A 18 -10.06 2.24 9.38
C VAL A 18 -9.78 2.71 10.80
N SER A 19 -10.42 2.10 11.80
CA SER A 19 -10.24 2.45 13.21
C SER A 19 -9.06 1.74 13.84
N SER A 20 -8.82 0.48 13.47
CA SER A 20 -7.67 -0.30 13.96
C SER A 20 -7.31 -1.44 13.04
N VAL A 21 -6.05 -1.85 13.13
CA VAL A 21 -5.54 -3.12 12.62
C VAL A 21 -4.92 -3.87 13.80
N THR A 22 -5.29 -5.13 13.97
CA THR A 22 -4.76 -6.01 15.02
C THR A 22 -4.47 -7.38 14.44
N ASP A 23 -3.67 -8.19 15.12
CA ASP A 23 -3.56 -9.61 14.80
C ASP A 23 -3.62 -10.49 16.04
N THR A 24 -3.75 -11.80 15.80
CA THR A 24 -3.79 -12.84 16.83
C THR A 24 -2.50 -12.98 17.64
N GLN A 25 -1.40 -12.37 17.20
CA GLN A 25 -0.09 -12.43 17.83
C GLN A 25 0.15 -11.24 18.77
N GLY A 26 -0.78 -10.27 18.81
CA GLY A 26 -0.69 -9.09 19.65
C GLY A 26 0.33 -8.07 19.15
N ASN A 27 0.65 -8.10 17.85
CA ASN A 27 1.56 -7.11 17.28
C ASN A 27 0.93 -5.71 17.30
N THR A 28 1.78 -4.69 17.48
CA THR A 28 1.35 -3.29 17.47
C THR A 28 1.37 -2.75 16.05
N TYR A 29 0.20 -2.35 15.54
CA TYR A 29 0.07 -1.71 14.24
C TYR A 29 -0.01 -0.19 14.38
N VAL A 30 0.64 0.52 13.46
CA VAL A 30 0.53 1.97 13.30
C VAL A 30 0.16 2.30 11.85
N MET A 31 -0.63 3.35 11.64
CA MET A 31 -0.91 3.85 10.30
C MET A 31 0.24 4.74 9.86
N ASP A 32 0.98 4.32 8.83
CA ASP A 32 2.13 5.09 8.33
C ASP A 32 1.70 6.11 7.28
N ALA A 33 0.68 5.79 6.47
CA ALA A 33 0.20 6.70 5.44
C ALA A 33 -1.29 6.49 5.15
N GLY A 34 -1.95 7.58 4.76
CA GLY A 34 -3.34 7.57 4.33
C GLY A 34 -3.57 8.66 3.28
N PHE A 35 -4.42 8.37 2.30
CA PHE A 35 -4.82 9.32 1.28
C PHE A 35 -6.31 9.21 1.00
N VAL A 36 -7.00 10.34 1.06
CA VAL A 36 -8.45 10.46 0.87
C VAL A 36 -8.69 11.14 -0.47
N ALA A 37 -9.07 10.34 -1.46
CA ALA A 37 -9.48 10.81 -2.77
C ALA A 37 -10.97 10.49 -2.91
N ALA A 38 -11.82 11.38 -2.39
CA ALA A 38 -13.24 11.06 -2.26
C ALA A 38 -13.87 10.47 -3.54
N PRO A 39 -14.74 9.45 -3.43
CA PRO A 39 -15.16 8.77 -2.20
C PRO A 39 -14.33 7.54 -1.79
N ASN A 40 -13.05 7.38 -2.18
CA ASN A 40 -12.22 6.27 -1.69
C ASN A 40 -11.06 6.74 -0.81
N ARG A 41 -10.59 5.82 0.01
CA ARG A 41 -9.42 6.04 0.87
C ARG A 41 -8.47 4.86 0.77
N LEU A 42 -7.19 5.18 0.60
CA LEU A 42 -6.07 4.25 0.68
C LEU A 42 -5.33 4.48 1.99
N ASN A 43 -4.98 3.42 2.70
CA ASN A 43 -4.11 3.50 3.87
C ASN A 43 -3.08 2.37 3.86
N VAL A 44 -1.91 2.63 4.44
CA VAL A 44 -0.90 1.62 4.74
C VAL A 44 -0.66 1.60 6.24
N TRP A 45 -0.83 0.42 6.83
CA TRP A 45 -0.52 0.14 8.23
C TRP A 45 0.70 -0.76 8.33
N ARG A 46 1.44 -0.63 9.44
CA ARG A 46 2.65 -1.40 9.70
C ARG A 46 2.68 -1.96 11.09
N ALA A 47 3.12 -3.21 11.21
CA ALA A 47 3.62 -3.79 12.46
C ALA A 47 5.07 -4.24 12.26
N SER A 48 6.01 -3.66 12.99
CA SER A 48 7.44 -3.99 12.88
C SER A 48 7.89 -4.96 13.96
N ASN A 49 8.94 -5.74 13.66
CA ASN A 49 9.50 -6.73 14.58
C ASN A 49 8.41 -7.68 15.12
N ILE A 50 7.59 -8.20 14.22
CA ILE A 50 6.41 -8.99 14.57
C ILE A 50 6.79 -10.25 15.34
N ILE A 51 5.94 -10.62 16.28
CA ILE A 51 5.89 -11.95 16.86
C ILE A 51 5.28 -12.86 15.79
N GLY A 52 6.06 -13.83 15.32
CA GLY A 52 5.59 -14.83 14.37
C GLY A 52 4.63 -15.84 15.02
N GLY A 53 3.93 -16.60 14.18
CA GLY A 53 3.01 -17.65 14.62
C GLY A 53 2.51 -18.50 13.47
N ALA A 54 1.93 -19.65 13.78
CA ALA A 54 1.24 -20.45 12.76
C ALA A 54 -0.11 -19.79 12.44
N ALA A 55 -0.35 -19.51 11.15
CA ALA A 55 -1.59 -18.92 10.64
C ALA A 55 -2.05 -17.63 11.39
N PRO A 56 -1.24 -16.56 11.37
CA PRO A 56 -1.64 -15.29 11.95
C PRO A 56 -2.89 -14.75 11.25
N VAL A 57 -3.87 -14.26 12.02
CA VAL A 57 -5.08 -13.63 11.49
C VAL A 57 -4.99 -12.12 11.73
N VAL A 58 -4.98 -11.34 10.65
CA VAL A 58 -5.08 -9.89 10.69
C VAL A 58 -6.54 -9.48 10.66
N THR A 59 -6.98 -8.70 11.65
CA THR A 59 -8.32 -8.13 11.74
C THR A 59 -8.25 -6.64 11.48
N ILE A 60 -9.04 -6.17 10.51
CA ILE A 60 -9.19 -4.76 10.16
C ILE A 60 -10.56 -4.31 10.65
N THR A 61 -10.59 -3.26 11.47
CA THR A 61 -11.83 -2.69 11.99
C THR A 61 -12.11 -1.36 11.32
N PHE A 62 -13.35 -1.15 10.89
CA PHE A 62 -13.83 0.09 10.27
C PHE A 62 -14.76 0.84 11.24
N VAL A 63 -14.82 2.16 11.15
CA VAL A 63 -15.70 2.98 12.02
C VAL A 63 -17.19 2.79 11.72
N ALA A 64 -17.53 2.27 10.53
CA ALA A 64 -18.88 1.94 10.10
C ALA A 64 -18.83 0.75 9.13
N LYS A 65 -20.01 0.24 8.71
CA LYS A 65 -20.10 -0.81 7.70
C LYS A 65 -19.43 -0.34 6.41
N GLU A 66 -18.55 -1.19 5.86
CA GLU A 66 -17.76 -0.86 4.69
C GLU A 66 -17.50 -2.08 3.80
N GLU A 67 -17.32 -1.85 2.50
CA GLU A 67 -16.69 -2.81 1.59
C GLU A 67 -15.25 -2.36 1.33
N ALA A 68 -14.31 -3.26 1.58
CA ALA A 68 -12.89 -2.95 1.54
C ALA A 68 -12.11 -4.07 0.91
N THR A 69 -11.00 -3.72 0.29
CA THR A 69 -10.00 -4.66 -0.22
C THR A 69 -8.71 -4.45 0.55
N ALA A 70 -8.05 -5.52 0.97
CA ALA A 70 -6.79 -5.43 1.67
C ALA A 70 -5.77 -6.44 1.18
N VAL A 71 -4.50 -6.06 1.27
CA VAL A 71 -3.33 -6.91 1.04
C VAL A 71 -2.45 -6.82 2.27
N VAL A 72 -2.07 -7.97 2.81
CA VAL A 72 -1.08 -8.09 3.88
C VAL A 72 0.19 -8.68 3.26
N ALA A 73 1.31 -7.99 3.42
CA ALA A 73 2.61 -8.40 2.90
C ALA A 73 3.63 -8.43 4.04
N GLU A 74 4.51 -9.43 4.03
CA GLU A 74 5.55 -9.61 5.04
C GLU A 74 6.93 -9.34 4.44
N TYR A 75 7.71 -8.48 5.11
CA TYR A 75 9.05 -8.09 4.69
C TYR A 75 10.06 -8.37 5.79
N SER A 76 11.25 -8.82 5.38
CA SER A 76 12.43 -8.92 6.25
C SER A 76 13.43 -7.82 5.91
N GLY A 77 14.32 -7.50 6.86
CA GLY A 77 15.44 -6.57 6.62
C GLY A 77 15.13 -5.08 6.81
N LEU A 78 13.88 -4.70 7.06
CA LEU A 78 13.52 -3.33 7.43
C LEU A 78 13.99 -3.00 8.85
N LEU A 79 14.23 -1.72 9.12
CA LEU A 79 14.57 -1.24 10.47
C LEU A 79 13.42 -1.50 11.45
N ASN A 80 13.77 -1.85 12.68
CA ASN A 80 12.76 -2.05 13.73
C ASN A 80 12.29 -0.73 14.37
N VAL A 81 13.13 0.31 14.34
CA VAL A 81 12.87 1.60 14.97
C VAL A 81 12.77 2.66 13.87
N ALA A 82 11.63 3.34 13.81
CA ALA A 82 11.32 4.37 12.82
C ALA A 82 11.62 3.93 11.36
N PRO A 83 11.11 2.77 10.87
CA PRO A 83 11.37 2.32 9.50
C PRO A 83 10.75 3.20 8.43
N LEU A 84 9.58 3.79 8.69
CA LEU A 84 8.96 4.74 7.78
C LEU A 84 9.95 5.87 7.44
N ASP A 85 10.07 6.18 6.16
CA ASP A 85 10.87 7.30 5.68
C ASP A 85 10.02 8.33 4.93
N GLN A 86 9.65 8.06 3.68
CA GLN A 86 8.91 9.04 2.87
C GLN A 86 7.58 8.49 2.35
N THR A 87 6.67 9.40 2.04
CA THR A 87 5.37 9.07 1.44
C THR A 87 5.02 10.05 0.34
N ALA A 88 4.27 9.60 -0.66
CA ALA A 88 3.62 10.46 -1.64
C ALA A 88 2.28 9.84 -2.06
N SER A 89 1.37 10.68 -2.51
CA SER A 89 0.07 10.23 -3.00
C SER A 89 -0.40 11.11 -4.15
N ASN A 90 -1.25 10.53 -4.99
CA ASN A 90 -1.79 11.21 -6.15
C ASN A 90 -3.14 10.62 -6.53
N ASN A 91 -3.98 11.43 -7.17
CA ASN A 91 -5.24 10.99 -7.76
C ASN A 91 -5.28 11.42 -9.22
N GLN A 92 -5.42 10.45 -10.11
CA GLN A 92 -5.44 10.68 -11.55
C GLN A 92 -6.80 10.28 -12.11
N PHE A 93 -7.32 11.09 -13.03
CA PHE A 93 -8.62 10.88 -13.65
C PHE A 93 -8.42 10.47 -15.10
N ASN A 94 -9.16 9.44 -15.53
CA ASN A 94 -9.17 8.97 -16.92
C ASN A 94 -7.75 8.71 -17.47
N ALA A 95 -6.92 8.02 -16.70
CA ALA A 95 -5.51 7.80 -16.98
C ALA A 95 -5.22 6.32 -17.29
N THR A 96 -4.33 6.09 -18.25
CA THR A 96 -3.72 4.78 -18.50
C THR A 96 -2.36 4.64 -17.82
N SER A 97 -1.67 5.74 -17.54
CA SER A 97 -0.46 5.73 -16.72
C SER A 97 -0.80 6.10 -15.28
N TYR A 98 -0.28 5.34 -14.33
CA TYR A 98 -0.42 5.66 -12.91
C TYR A 98 0.90 6.06 -12.28
N THR A 99 0.81 6.98 -11.33
CA THR A 99 1.90 7.45 -10.50
C THR A 99 1.35 7.90 -9.15
N SER A 100 2.05 7.53 -8.08
CA SER A 100 1.85 8.09 -6.73
C SER A 100 2.41 9.50 -6.55
N GLY A 101 3.10 10.05 -7.57
CA GLY A 101 3.90 11.26 -7.44
C GLY A 101 5.25 10.97 -6.77
N ASN A 102 6.14 11.97 -6.79
CA ASN A 102 7.45 11.87 -6.18
C ASN A 102 7.37 12.12 -4.68
N THR A 103 7.95 11.23 -3.88
CA THR A 103 8.31 11.50 -2.49
C THR A 103 9.40 12.57 -2.41
N PRO A 104 9.62 13.20 -1.24
CA PRO A 104 10.94 13.76 -0.93
C PRO A 104 12.06 12.71 -1.10
N PRO A 105 13.33 13.11 -1.21
CA PRO A 105 14.43 12.16 -1.31
C PRO A 105 14.47 11.23 -0.10
N THR A 106 14.66 9.93 -0.37
CA THR A 106 14.85 8.93 0.70
C THR A 106 16.10 9.22 1.52
N THR A 107 16.07 8.85 2.79
CA THR A 107 17.14 9.14 3.76
C THR A 107 18.17 8.01 3.84
N GLN A 108 17.83 6.80 3.39
CA GLN A 108 18.77 5.70 3.23
C GLN A 108 18.92 5.31 1.76
N ALA A 109 20.11 4.79 1.41
CA ALA A 109 20.39 4.33 0.05
C ALA A 109 19.57 3.08 -0.28
N THR A 110 19.55 2.12 0.65
CA THR A 110 18.74 0.91 0.50
C THR A 110 17.41 1.09 1.21
N GLU A 111 16.33 1.17 0.45
CA GLU A 111 14.96 1.25 0.99
C GLU A 111 14.00 0.39 0.17
N LEU A 112 12.97 -0.11 0.85
CA LEU A 112 11.77 -0.66 0.22
C LEU A 112 10.89 0.50 -0.24
N VAL A 113 10.46 0.49 -1.49
CA VAL A 113 9.41 1.36 -2.01
C VAL A 113 8.15 0.51 -2.18
N PHE A 114 7.15 0.75 -1.35
CA PHE A 114 5.89 0.01 -1.32
C PHE A 114 4.78 0.87 -1.91
N GLY A 115 4.25 0.46 -3.05
CA GLY A 115 3.24 1.17 -3.81
C GLY A 115 1.87 0.51 -3.75
N VAL A 116 0.83 1.31 -3.57
CA VAL A 116 -0.57 0.90 -3.51
C VAL A 116 -1.36 1.73 -4.51
N HIS A 117 -2.09 1.05 -5.38
CA HIS A 117 -2.87 1.65 -6.45
C HIS A 117 -4.27 1.05 -6.47
N VAL A 118 -5.30 1.88 -6.64
CA VAL A 118 -6.67 1.41 -6.87
C VAL A 118 -7.27 2.09 -8.07
N ASN A 119 -7.99 1.32 -8.89
CA ASN A 119 -8.89 1.85 -9.91
C ASN A 119 -10.36 1.69 -9.54
N ARG A 120 -11.21 2.54 -10.12
CA ARG A 120 -12.64 2.62 -9.76
C ARG A 120 -13.61 2.50 -10.91
N THR A 121 -13.12 2.58 -12.13
CA THR A 121 -13.96 2.71 -13.31
C THR A 121 -13.64 1.59 -14.27
N GLY A 122 -13.92 0.37 -13.84
CA GLY A 122 -13.78 -0.83 -14.66
C GLY A 122 -12.61 -1.72 -14.24
N LEU A 123 -12.59 -2.89 -14.86
CA LEU A 123 -11.53 -3.87 -14.70
C LEU A 123 -10.53 -3.75 -15.85
N GLY A 124 -9.30 -4.11 -15.58
CA GLY A 124 -8.23 -4.19 -16.58
C GLY A 124 -7.00 -4.88 -15.99
N THR A 125 -5.88 -4.68 -16.68
CA THR A 125 -4.60 -5.27 -16.31
C THR A 125 -3.70 -4.16 -15.81
N TRP A 126 -3.14 -4.36 -14.62
CA TRP A 126 -2.06 -3.53 -14.11
C TRP A 126 -0.73 -4.02 -14.67
N THR A 127 0.14 -3.10 -15.02
CA THR A 127 1.49 -3.39 -15.50
C THR A 127 2.45 -2.46 -14.78
N PRO A 128 3.07 -2.93 -13.68
CA PRO A 128 4.11 -2.19 -12.98
C PRO A 128 5.20 -1.69 -13.94
N ALA A 129 5.70 -0.49 -13.70
CA ALA A 129 6.86 0.00 -14.42
C ALA A 129 8.10 -0.88 -14.14
N ALA A 130 9.08 -0.86 -15.04
CA ALA A 130 10.31 -1.64 -14.89
C ALA A 130 10.96 -1.40 -13.52
N GLY A 131 11.39 -2.49 -12.88
CA GLY A 131 11.98 -2.48 -11.54
C GLY A 131 10.98 -2.66 -10.39
N PHE A 132 9.67 -2.52 -10.65
CA PHE A 132 8.64 -2.93 -9.70
C PHE A 132 8.19 -4.37 -9.94
N THR A 133 7.85 -5.07 -8.85
CA THR A 133 7.22 -6.39 -8.88
C THR A 133 5.81 -6.29 -8.30
N THR A 134 4.83 -6.98 -8.89
CA THR A 134 3.50 -7.10 -8.28
C THR A 134 3.62 -7.96 -7.03
N VAL A 135 3.27 -7.38 -5.88
CA VAL A 135 3.10 -8.09 -4.61
C VAL A 135 1.78 -8.84 -4.64
N GLN A 136 0.69 -8.14 -4.95
CA GLN A 136 -0.64 -8.72 -5.07
C GLN A 136 -1.58 -7.82 -5.84
N GLU A 137 -2.45 -8.44 -6.63
CA GLU A 137 -3.65 -7.82 -7.20
C GLU A 137 -4.92 -8.48 -6.67
N ARG A 138 -5.95 -7.68 -6.40
CA ARG A 138 -7.26 -8.13 -5.92
C ARG A 138 -8.37 -7.29 -6.53
N ASP A 139 -9.30 -7.98 -7.16
CA ASP A 139 -10.52 -7.38 -7.69
C ASP A 139 -11.63 -7.43 -6.63
N ASN A 140 -12.30 -6.31 -6.42
CA ASN A 140 -13.62 -6.29 -5.81
C ASN A 140 -14.67 -6.36 -6.92
N VAL A 141 -15.19 -7.57 -7.17
CA VAL A 141 -16.15 -7.81 -8.26
C VAL A 141 -17.48 -7.07 -8.06
N THR A 142 -17.84 -6.74 -6.82
CA THR A 142 -19.09 -6.03 -6.49
C THR A 142 -18.98 -4.56 -6.85
N SER A 143 -17.91 -3.88 -6.42
CA SER A 143 -17.68 -2.47 -6.73
C SER A 143 -16.97 -2.22 -8.06
N LYS A 144 -16.45 -3.28 -8.70
CA LYS A 144 -15.56 -3.22 -9.87
C LYS A 144 -14.30 -2.37 -9.64
N HIS A 145 -13.82 -2.36 -8.40
CA HIS A 145 -12.53 -1.79 -8.06
C HIS A 145 -11.44 -2.85 -8.15
N GLN A 146 -10.21 -2.47 -8.44
CA GLN A 146 -9.05 -3.35 -8.38
C GLN A 146 -7.98 -2.69 -7.53
N LEU A 147 -7.57 -3.38 -6.48
CA LEU A 147 -6.42 -3.03 -5.66
C LEU A 147 -5.18 -3.72 -6.24
N GLN A 148 -4.14 -2.94 -6.47
CA GLN A 148 -2.84 -3.41 -6.90
C GLN A 148 -1.76 -2.91 -5.94
N VAL A 149 -0.93 -3.84 -5.49
CA VAL A 149 0.22 -3.57 -4.64
C VAL A 149 1.46 -4.02 -5.36
N GLN A 150 2.47 -3.16 -5.38
CA GLN A 150 3.77 -3.43 -5.98
C GLN A 150 4.89 -2.95 -5.06
N ASP A 151 6.06 -3.53 -5.25
CA ASP A 151 7.25 -3.12 -4.53
C ASP A 151 8.49 -3.04 -5.41
N ARG A 152 9.50 -2.34 -4.91
CA ARG A 152 10.88 -2.44 -5.37
C ARG A 152 11.83 -2.14 -4.22
N ILE A 153 13.06 -2.63 -4.33
CA ILE A 153 14.16 -2.19 -3.49
C ILE A 153 15.00 -1.20 -4.30
N VAL A 154 15.29 -0.04 -3.73
CA VAL A 154 16.25 0.93 -4.29
C VAL A 154 17.58 0.81 -3.57
N THR A 155 18.67 1.27 -4.20
CA THR A 155 20.05 1.17 -3.67
C THR A 155 20.81 2.51 -3.68
N ALA A 156 20.10 3.60 -3.95
CA ALA A 156 20.59 4.96 -3.86
C ALA A 156 19.50 5.88 -3.31
N THR A 157 19.90 6.93 -2.61
CA THR A 157 18.96 7.95 -2.13
C THR A 157 18.37 8.71 -3.32
N GLY A 158 17.11 9.13 -3.17
CA GLY A 158 16.44 9.92 -4.20
C GLY A 158 14.93 9.93 -4.04
N ALA A 159 14.27 10.80 -4.79
CA ALA A 159 12.82 10.85 -4.82
C ALA A 159 12.27 9.57 -5.46
N GLN A 160 11.28 8.94 -4.80
CA GLN A 160 10.68 7.70 -5.25
C GLN A 160 9.25 7.95 -5.75
N ALA A 161 8.82 7.18 -6.73
CA ALA A 161 7.44 7.16 -7.20
C ALA A 161 7.11 5.72 -7.58
N SER A 162 5.98 5.24 -7.09
CA SER A 162 5.36 3.99 -7.56
C SER A 162 4.56 4.28 -8.83
N THR A 163 4.89 3.60 -9.93
CA THR A 163 4.38 3.91 -11.27
C THR A 163 4.10 2.64 -12.09
N GLY A 164 3.32 2.79 -13.16
CA GLY A 164 3.07 1.76 -14.16
C GLY A 164 1.96 2.17 -15.13
N THR A 165 1.35 1.19 -15.78
CA THR A 165 0.21 1.39 -16.68
C THR A 165 -0.97 0.47 -16.37
N HIS A 166 -2.17 0.96 -16.63
CA HIS A 166 -3.41 0.19 -16.66
C HIS A 166 -3.86 0.04 -18.12
N SER A 167 -4.42 -1.12 -18.48
CA SER A 167 -4.78 -1.45 -19.88
C SER A 167 -5.90 -0.58 -20.47
N THR A 168 -6.67 0.11 -19.62
CA THR A 168 -7.74 1.03 -20.02
C THR A 168 -7.67 2.34 -19.22
N PRO A 169 -8.19 3.47 -19.77
CA PRO A 169 -8.27 4.71 -19.02
C PRO A 169 -9.22 4.57 -17.82
N VAL A 170 -8.72 4.80 -16.61
CA VAL A 170 -9.51 4.70 -15.38
C VAL A 170 -9.17 5.81 -14.39
N THR A 171 -10.00 6.01 -13.38
CA THR A 171 -9.63 6.86 -12.23
C THR A 171 -8.76 6.05 -11.29
N ILE A 172 -7.54 6.53 -11.01
CA ILE A 172 -6.52 5.83 -10.23
C ILE A 172 -6.11 6.67 -9.04
N THR A 173 -6.31 6.12 -7.85
CA THR A 173 -5.77 6.66 -6.61
C THR A 173 -4.52 5.88 -6.27
N SER A 174 -3.43 6.58 -5.98
CA SER A 174 -2.11 6.00 -5.74
C SER A 174 -1.50 6.52 -4.44
N LEU A 175 -0.83 5.64 -3.72
CA LEU A 175 -0.08 5.93 -2.50
C LEU A 175 1.26 5.18 -2.56
N VAL A 176 2.34 5.82 -2.16
CA VAL A 176 3.64 5.17 -1.99
C VAL A 176 4.18 5.48 -0.60
N VAL A 177 4.81 4.48 0.00
CA VAL A 177 5.50 4.57 1.28
C VAL A 177 6.89 3.95 1.13
N THR A 178 7.92 4.61 1.64
CA THR A 178 9.28 4.06 1.67
C THR A 178 9.69 3.65 3.08
N TYR A 179 10.47 2.58 3.16
CA TYR A 179 10.94 2.00 4.42
C TYR A 179 12.44 1.72 4.38
N LYS A 180 13.12 2.15 5.44
CA LYS A 180 14.53 1.91 5.72
C LYS A 180 14.79 0.50 6.23
#